data_AF-A0A1V5KTX4-F1
#
_entry.id   AF-A0A1V5KTX4-F1
#
_cell.length_a   1.000
_cell.length_b   1.000
_cell.length_c   1.000
_cell.angle_alpha   90.00
_cell.angle_beta   90.00
_cell.angle_gamma   90.00
#
_symmetry.space_group_name_H-M   'P 1'
#
loop_
_entity.id
_entity.type
_entity.pdbx_description
1 polymer ?
#
loop_
_entity_poly.entity_id
_entity_poly.type
_entity_poly.pdbx_seq_one_letter_code
_entity_poly.pdbx_strand_id
1 'polypeptide(L)'
;MLTIILAFLAATLTWSGVYYGFEGRHWGWATLAGFAGFIAVALPITWLIRKRMEMIFNAVQGKIISSQEQLRRKILALQNKMQSGPKFQAQIEKEQADSIREAIRMLDELKPIQKWNLLVLRQYNTFKGQMLFQIKDFEEAAPLMYKKGDVKKLEKAFYKGTGRFKDEKGTLLYALYSWVLVAENRISEAVAILDEGRKKCESEVLQQNWDHLVNGRTKRFSNAALGEQWYALYLENPPQQKMKAQTAFGGKISRGGFR
;
A
#
# COMPACT_ATOMS: atom_id res chain seq x y z
N MET A 1 -12.30 17.78 9.54
CA MET A 1 -13.15 18.04 10.72
C MET A 1 -13.83 19.39 10.65
N LEU A 2 -13.16 20.46 10.20
CA LEU A 2 -13.75 21.81 10.12
C LEU A 2 -15.04 21.88 9.30
N THR A 3 -15.17 21.10 8.21
CA THR A 3 -16.38 21.07 7.39
C THR A 3 -17.62 20.62 8.16
N ILE A 4 -17.47 19.59 9.01
CA ILE A 4 -18.57 19.07 9.83
C ILE A 4 -18.96 20.10 10.89
N ILE A 5 -17.97 20.74 11.53
CA ILE A 5 -18.20 21.77 12.55
C ILE A 5 -18.99 22.95 11.95
N LEU A 6 -18.56 23.48 10.81
CA LEU A 6 -19.25 24.58 10.13
C LEU A 6 -20.66 24.20 9.68
N ALA A 7 -20.84 22.98 9.16
CA ALA A 7 -22.16 22.50 8.74
C ALA A 7 -23.11 22.35 9.93
N PHE A 8 -22.63 21.86 11.08
CA PHE A 8 -23.42 21.80 12.31
C PHE A 8 -23.78 23.19 12.85
N LEU A 9 -22.83 24.13 12.86
CA LEU A 9 -23.10 25.52 13.28
C LEU A 9 -24.17 26.15 12.37
N ALA A 10 -24.03 26.01 11.05
CA ALA A 10 -25.02 26.48 10.09
C ALA A 10 -26.41 25.85 10.33
N ALA A 11 -26.46 24.54 10.57
CA ALA A 11 -27.70 23.82 10.88
C ALA A 11 -28.36 24.34 12.17
N THR A 12 -27.58 24.61 13.22
CA THR A 12 -28.11 25.14 14.48
C THR A 12 -28.62 26.57 14.35
N LEU A 13 -27.95 27.40 13.54
CA LEU A 13 -28.36 28.78 13.27
C LEU A 13 -29.63 28.83 12.42
N THR A 14 -29.73 28.00 11.37
CA THR A 14 -30.96 27.94 10.55
C THR A 14 -32.12 27.32 11.31
N TRP A 15 -31.87 26.31 12.15
CA TRP A 15 -32.88 25.72 13.02
C TRP A 15 -33.43 26.74 14.02
N SER A 16 -32.55 27.44 14.74
CA SER A 16 -32.94 28.44 15.74
C SER A 16 -33.62 29.66 15.11
N GLY A 17 -33.14 30.14 13.96
CA GLY A 17 -33.77 31.24 13.23
C GLY A 17 -35.21 30.92 12.80
N VAL A 18 -35.48 29.70 12.31
CA VAL A 18 -36.84 29.29 11.91
C VAL A 18 -37.72 29.00 13.13
N TYR A 19 -37.16 28.41 14.19
CA TYR A 19 -37.93 28.09 15.40
C TYR A 19 -38.42 29.34 16.14
N TYR A 20 -37.58 30.39 16.23
CA TYR A 20 -37.93 31.64 16.92
C TYR A 20 -38.56 32.70 16.00
N GLY A 21 -38.42 32.57 14.68
CA GLY A 21 -38.90 33.57 13.71
C GLY A 21 -40.33 33.40 13.21
N PHE A 22 -40.91 32.19 13.28
CA PHE A 22 -42.30 31.94 12.85
C PHE A 22 -43.27 31.93 14.04
N GLU A 23 -44.34 32.72 13.93
CA GLU A 23 -45.48 32.71 14.86
C GLU A 23 -46.16 31.33 14.82
N GLY A 24 -45.82 30.48 15.78
CA GLY A 24 -46.28 29.08 15.84
C GLY A 24 -45.23 28.08 16.30
N ARG A 25 -43.94 28.46 16.37
CA ARG A 25 -42.83 27.61 16.84
C ARG A 25 -42.87 26.19 16.26
N HIS A 26 -43.07 26.11 14.95
CA HIS A 26 -43.22 24.83 14.25
C HIS A 26 -41.90 24.05 14.22
N TRP A 27 -41.78 23.06 15.12
CA TRP A 27 -40.61 22.17 15.21
C TRP A 27 -40.25 21.53 13.87
N GLY A 28 -41.24 21.05 13.11
CA GLY A 28 -41.03 20.34 11.85
C GLY A 28 -40.28 21.19 10.81
N TRP A 29 -40.73 22.43 10.61
CA TRP A 29 -40.07 23.36 9.68
C TRP A 29 -38.69 23.79 10.16
N ALA A 30 -38.50 23.97 11.47
CA ALA A 30 -37.18 24.23 12.04
C ALA A 30 -36.21 23.08 11.76
N THR A 31 -36.63 21.81 11.95
CA THR A 31 -35.78 20.64 11.65
C THR A 31 -35.43 20.53 10.17
N LEU A 32 -36.40 20.75 9.26
CA LEU A 32 -36.13 20.76 7.82
C LEU A 32 -35.15 21.86 7.43
N ALA A 33 -35.31 23.07 7.98
CA ALA A 33 -34.40 24.18 7.74
C ALA A 33 -32.98 23.93 8.31
N GLY A 34 -32.88 23.24 9.45
CA GLY A 34 -31.61 22.77 10.01
C GLY A 34 -30.89 21.81 9.07
N PHE A 35 -31.59 20.78 8.55
CA PHE A 35 -31.04 19.86 7.56
C PHE A 35 -30.67 20.56 6.24
N ALA A 36 -31.52 21.45 5.74
CA ALA A 36 -31.23 22.23 4.55
C ALA A 36 -29.98 23.10 4.74
N GLY A 37 -29.83 23.77 5.88
CA GLY A 37 -28.65 24.55 6.24
C GLY A 37 -27.38 23.69 6.33
N PHE A 38 -27.47 22.49 6.93
CA PHE A 38 -26.37 21.52 6.96
C PHE A 38 -25.93 21.16 5.54
N ILE A 39 -26.87 20.76 4.69
CA ILE A 39 -26.59 20.29 3.31
C ILE A 39 -26.02 21.42 2.46
N ALA A 40 -26.58 22.63 2.57
CA ALA A 40 -26.15 23.82 1.83
C ALA A 40 -24.68 24.19 2.11
N VAL A 41 -24.18 23.91 3.31
CA VAL A 41 -22.78 24.17 3.68
C VAL A 41 -21.89 22.93 3.44
N ALA A 42 -22.36 21.74 3.79
CA ALA A 42 -21.57 20.53 3.71
C ALA A 42 -21.26 20.10 2.26
N LEU A 43 -22.24 20.15 1.35
CA LEU A 43 -22.07 19.67 -0.02
C LEU A 43 -21.05 20.50 -0.82
N PRO A 44 -21.12 21.84 -0.86
CA PRO A 44 -20.16 22.63 -1.65
C PRO A 44 -18.73 22.50 -1.13
N ILE A 45 -18.54 22.52 0.19
CA ILE A 45 -17.21 22.38 0.79
C ILE A 45 -16.64 20.98 0.49
N THR A 46 -17.46 19.93 0.63
CA THR A 46 -17.02 18.55 0.34
C THR A 46 -16.66 18.40 -1.14
N TRP A 47 -17.45 18.97 -2.04
CA TRP A 47 -17.19 18.95 -3.47
C TRP A 47 -15.90 19.70 -3.84
N LEU A 48 -15.67 20.88 -3.25
CA LEU A 48 -14.44 21.65 -3.48
C LEU A 48 -13.20 20.89 -2.99
N ILE A 49 -13.27 20.31 -1.80
CA ILE A 49 -12.19 19.49 -1.23
C ILE A 49 -11.90 18.30 -2.15
N ARG A 50 -12.95 17.61 -2.61
CA ARG A 50 -12.82 16.45 -3.49
C ARG A 50 -12.15 16.83 -4.81
N LYS A 51 -12.59 17.89 -5.47
CA LYS A 51 -11.98 18.35 -6.73
C LYS A 51 -10.51 18.71 -6.58
N ARG A 52 -10.16 19.45 -5.51
CA ARG A 52 -8.77 19.83 -5.25
C ARG A 52 -7.90 18.61 -4.96
N MET A 53 -8.44 17.66 -4.20
CA MET A 53 -7.78 16.41 -3.89
C MET A 53 -7.55 15.55 -5.14
N GLU A 54 -8.58 15.39 -5.99
CA GLU A 54 -8.48 14.67 -7.27
C GLU A 54 -7.45 15.31 -8.20
N MET A 55 -7.41 16.65 -8.27
CA MET A 55 -6.41 17.38 -9.04
C MET A 55 -4.98 17.04 -8.59
N ILE A 56 -4.71 17.09 -7.28
CA ILE A 56 -3.37 16.78 -6.75
C ILE A 56 -3.03 15.30 -6.97
N PHE A 57 -3.95 14.38 -6.73
CA PHE A 57 -3.70 12.96 -6.98
C PHE A 57 -3.42 12.69 -8.46
N ASN A 58 -4.16 13.31 -9.37
CA ASN A 58 -3.94 13.17 -10.80
C ASN A 58 -2.58 13.75 -11.22
N ALA A 59 -2.17 14.89 -10.63
CA ALA A 59 -0.85 15.47 -10.87
C ALA A 59 0.27 14.53 -10.40
N VAL A 60 0.12 13.93 -9.21
CA VAL A 60 1.08 12.95 -8.69
C VAL A 60 1.13 11.70 -9.56
N GLN A 61 -0.02 11.12 -9.92
CA GLN A 61 -0.08 9.96 -10.80
C GLN A 61 0.54 10.25 -12.16
N GLY A 62 0.24 11.41 -12.76
CA GLY A 62 0.81 11.84 -14.04
C GLY A 62 2.34 11.98 -13.99
N LYS A 63 2.89 12.53 -12.89
CA LYS A 63 4.35 12.58 -12.69
C LYS A 63 4.98 11.20 -12.55
N ILE A 64 4.34 10.28 -11.81
CA ILE A 64 4.84 8.91 -11.67
C ILE A 64 4.84 8.20 -13.03
N ILE A 65 3.74 8.29 -13.79
CA ILE A 65 3.64 7.67 -15.11
C ILE A 65 4.69 8.23 -16.07
N SER A 66 4.82 9.56 -16.14
CA SER A 66 5.82 10.19 -17.01
C SER A 66 7.25 9.85 -16.59
N SER A 67 7.56 9.77 -15.30
CA SER A 67 8.86 9.30 -14.80
C SER A 67 9.10 7.83 -15.17
N GLN A 68 8.11 6.95 -15.02
CA GLN A 68 8.21 5.55 -15.42
C GLN A 68 8.44 5.40 -16.94
N GLU A 69 7.79 6.21 -17.76
CA GLU A 69 8.02 6.22 -19.21
C GLU A 69 9.41 6.72 -19.58
N GLN A 70 9.91 7.75 -18.89
CA GLN A 70 11.29 8.23 -19.07
C GLN A 70 12.31 7.17 -18.66
N LEU A 71 12.13 6.54 -17.51
CA LEU A 71 12.96 5.44 -17.03
C LEU A 71 12.92 4.25 -17.98
N ARG A 72 11.73 3.85 -18.44
CA ARG A 72 11.56 2.75 -19.41
C ARG A 72 12.30 3.05 -20.72
N ARG A 73 12.16 4.26 -21.26
CA ARG A 73 12.90 4.68 -22.47
C ARG A 73 14.40 4.65 -22.26
N LYS A 74 14.87 5.13 -21.10
CA LYS A 74 16.30 5.12 -20.73
C LYS A 74 16.85 3.70 -20.60
N ILE A 75 16.09 2.80 -19.95
CA ILE A 75 16.43 1.38 -19.83
C ILE A 75 16.55 0.75 -21.22
N LEU A 76 15.56 0.95 -22.11
CA LEU A 76 15.62 0.41 -23.48
C LEU A 76 16.81 0.94 -24.28
N ALA A 77 17.07 2.25 -24.20
CA ALA A 77 18.20 2.89 -24.89
C ALA A 77 19.55 2.38 -24.39
N LEU A 78 19.66 2.02 -23.11
CA LEU A 78 20.90 1.56 -22.48
C LEU A 78 21.09 0.04 -22.57
N GLN A 79 19.99 -0.74 -22.58
CA GLN A 79 20.00 -2.16 -22.94
C GLN A 79 20.54 -2.35 -24.36
N ASN A 80 20.11 -1.51 -25.30
CA ASN A 80 20.64 -1.49 -26.67
C ASN A 80 22.13 -1.12 -26.74
N LYS A 81 22.67 -0.44 -25.72
CA LYS A 81 24.11 -0.10 -25.59
C LYS A 81 24.91 -1.13 -24.78
N MET A 82 24.33 -2.29 -24.46
CA MET A 82 24.93 -3.37 -23.65
C MET A 82 25.43 -2.95 -22.24
N GLN A 83 25.03 -1.77 -21.75
CA GLN A 83 25.34 -1.34 -20.38
C GLN A 83 24.37 -2.00 -19.40
N SER A 84 24.61 -3.27 -19.10
CA SER A 84 23.87 -4.04 -18.09
C SER A 84 24.82 -4.41 -16.95
N GLY A 85 24.70 -3.73 -15.82
CA GLY A 85 25.55 -3.99 -14.66
C GLY A 85 24.97 -3.48 -13.34
N PRO A 86 25.49 -3.93 -12.18
CA PRO A 86 24.92 -3.60 -10.87
C PRO A 86 24.88 -2.09 -10.56
N LYS A 87 25.91 -1.35 -11.00
CA LYS A 87 25.96 0.12 -10.84
C LYS A 87 24.85 0.83 -11.62
N PHE A 88 24.49 0.31 -12.79
CA PHE A 88 23.41 0.85 -13.61
C PHE A 88 22.04 0.57 -12.96
N GLN A 89 21.84 -0.64 -12.46
CA GLN A 89 20.63 -0.98 -11.70
C GLN A 89 20.45 -0.07 -10.48
N ALA A 90 21.51 0.16 -9.71
CA ALA A 90 21.49 1.09 -8.57
C ALA A 90 21.19 2.54 -8.99
N GLN A 91 21.66 2.98 -10.17
CA GLN A 91 21.34 4.31 -10.68
C GLN A 91 19.85 4.44 -11.04
N ILE A 92 19.28 3.42 -11.69
CA ILE A 92 17.85 3.38 -12.02
C ILE A 92 16.99 3.37 -10.74
N GLU A 93 17.37 2.57 -9.75
CA GLU A 93 16.68 2.53 -8.45
C GLU A 93 16.73 3.89 -7.75
N LYS A 94 17.87 4.58 -7.80
CA LYS A 94 18.01 5.93 -7.26
C LYS A 94 17.14 6.95 -8.00
N GLU A 95 17.15 6.95 -9.33
CA GLU A 95 16.32 7.85 -10.13
C GLU A 95 14.82 7.62 -9.93
N GLN A 96 14.41 6.35 -9.79
CA GLN A 96 13.05 5.97 -9.41
C GLN A 96 12.70 6.50 -8.02
N ALA A 97 13.59 6.34 -7.04
CA ALA A 97 13.38 6.81 -5.68
C ALA A 97 13.26 8.33 -5.60
N ASP A 98 14.12 9.06 -6.32
CA ASP A 98 14.08 10.52 -6.37
C ASP A 98 12.80 11.03 -7.05
N SER A 99 12.35 10.37 -8.12
CA SER A 99 11.07 10.69 -8.76
C SER A 99 9.87 10.49 -7.82
N ILE A 100 9.89 9.42 -7.02
CA ILE A 100 8.84 9.16 -6.03
C ILE A 100 8.89 10.18 -4.87
N ARG A 101 10.09 10.62 -4.46
CA ARG A 101 10.23 11.71 -3.47
C ARG A 101 9.67 13.03 -3.99
N GLU A 102 9.88 13.35 -5.27
CA GLU A 102 9.24 14.51 -5.90
C GLU A 102 7.72 14.40 -5.91
N ALA A 103 7.19 13.22 -6.23
CA ALA A 103 5.76 12.92 -6.15
C ALA A 103 5.19 13.12 -4.74
N ILE A 104 5.91 12.68 -3.70
CA ILE A 104 5.53 12.91 -2.30
C ILE A 104 5.51 14.41 -1.96
N ARG A 105 6.42 15.22 -2.50
CA ARG A 105 6.43 16.68 -2.27
C ARG A 105 5.18 17.35 -2.85
N MET A 106 4.72 16.95 -4.03
CA MET A 106 3.45 17.45 -4.58
C MET A 106 2.25 17.01 -3.73
N LEU A 107 2.30 15.77 -3.20
CA LEU A 107 1.25 15.30 -2.31
C LEU A 107 1.15 16.13 -1.01
N ASP A 108 2.27 16.68 -0.52
CA ASP A 108 2.31 17.53 0.67
C ASP A 108 1.48 18.82 0.53
N GLU A 109 1.09 19.23 -0.68
CA GLU A 109 0.12 20.29 -0.92
C GLU A 109 -1.27 20.00 -0.34
N LEU A 110 -1.58 18.73 -0.03
CA LEU A 110 -2.81 18.34 0.65
C LEU A 110 -2.81 18.67 2.15
N LYS A 111 -1.65 18.89 2.78
CA LYS A 111 -1.52 19.12 4.24
C LYS A 111 -2.50 20.17 4.80
N PRO A 112 -2.70 21.34 4.18
CA PRO A 112 -3.67 22.33 4.67
C PRO A 112 -5.13 21.83 4.63
N ILE A 113 -5.46 20.99 3.65
CA ILE A 113 -6.82 20.50 3.38
C ILE A 113 -7.19 19.36 4.34
N GLN A 114 -6.22 18.62 4.86
CA GLN A 114 -6.43 17.51 5.80
C GLN A 114 -7.27 17.91 7.03
N LYS A 115 -7.12 19.15 7.51
CA LYS A 115 -7.90 19.69 8.65
C LYS A 115 -9.40 19.76 8.36
N TRP A 116 -9.77 19.89 7.09
CA TRP A 116 -11.15 20.00 6.64
C TRP A 116 -11.84 18.65 6.55
N ASN A 117 -11.14 17.59 6.14
CA ASN A 117 -11.75 16.27 5.96
C ASN A 117 -10.84 15.12 6.46
N LEU A 118 -11.37 14.30 7.37
CA LEU A 118 -10.67 13.12 7.92
C LEU A 118 -10.33 12.08 6.83
N LEU A 119 -11.18 11.96 5.81
CA LEU A 119 -10.96 11.05 4.70
C LEU A 119 -9.75 11.47 3.86
N VAL A 120 -9.53 12.78 3.67
CA VAL A 120 -8.33 13.32 2.99
C VAL A 120 -7.07 12.94 3.78
N LEU A 121 -7.10 13.07 5.11
CA LEU A 121 -5.98 12.65 5.96
C LEU A 121 -5.67 11.16 5.79
N ARG A 122 -6.70 10.30 5.79
CA ARG A 122 -6.53 8.86 5.59
C ARG A 122 -5.95 8.54 4.22
N GLN A 123 -6.52 9.11 3.16
CA GLN A 123 -6.06 8.89 1.79
C GLN A 123 -4.63 9.39 1.57
N TYR A 124 -4.29 10.57 2.10
CA TYR A 124 -2.92 11.09 2.10
C TYR A 124 -1.96 10.14 2.80
N ASN A 125 -2.27 9.69 4.03
CA ASN A 125 -1.41 8.79 4.80
C ASN A 125 -1.20 7.46 4.06
N THR A 126 -2.28 6.86 3.54
CA THR A 126 -2.20 5.61 2.77
C THR A 126 -1.32 5.79 1.54
N PHE A 127 -1.55 6.83 0.74
CA PHE A 127 -0.84 7.03 -0.52
C PHE A 127 0.62 7.40 -0.31
N LYS A 128 0.91 8.28 0.66
CA LYS A 128 2.29 8.61 1.05
C LYS A 128 3.02 7.40 1.61
N GLY A 129 2.39 6.65 2.51
CA GLY A 129 2.97 5.43 3.06
C GLY A 129 3.28 4.40 1.97
N GLN A 130 2.41 4.22 0.98
CA GLN A 130 2.63 3.30 -0.13
C GLN A 130 3.84 3.71 -0.98
N MET A 131 3.98 5.00 -1.28
CA MET A 131 5.12 5.53 -2.04
C MET A 131 6.44 5.39 -1.26
N LEU A 132 6.43 5.69 0.05
CA LEU A 132 7.59 5.51 0.92
C LEU A 132 7.99 4.03 1.01
N PHE A 133 7.01 3.13 1.10
CA PHE A 133 7.23 1.69 1.08
C PHE A 133 7.87 1.22 -0.24
N GLN A 134 7.43 1.76 -1.37
CA GLN A 134 7.99 1.43 -2.69
C GLN A 134 9.47 1.80 -2.82
N ILE A 135 9.91 2.89 -2.18
CA ILE A 135 11.32 3.31 -2.17
C ILE A 135 12.11 2.72 -0.99
N LYS A 136 11.53 1.77 -0.26
CA LYS A 136 12.11 1.09 0.91
C LYS A 136 12.42 2.03 2.08
N ASP A 137 11.74 3.17 2.17
CA ASP A 137 11.85 4.09 3.30
C ASP A 137 10.85 3.69 4.40
N PHE A 138 11.16 2.60 5.09
CA PHE A 138 10.24 1.97 6.04
C PHE A 138 10.07 2.78 7.33
N GLU A 139 11.09 3.53 7.75
CA GLU A 139 11.02 4.33 8.98
C GLU A 139 10.06 5.52 8.81
N GLU A 140 10.06 6.18 7.65
CA GLU A 140 9.06 7.22 7.37
C GLU A 140 7.67 6.65 7.02
N ALA A 141 7.60 5.49 6.36
CA ALA A 141 6.34 4.84 6.01
C ALA A 141 5.57 4.33 7.24
N ALA A 142 6.29 3.78 8.23
CA ALA A 142 5.71 3.15 9.41
C ALA A 142 4.66 4.03 10.11
N PRO A 143 4.97 5.23 10.63
CA PRO A 143 4.00 6.04 11.40
C PRO A 143 2.75 6.45 10.61
N LEU A 144 2.79 6.43 9.27
CA LEU A 144 1.65 6.74 8.41
C LEU A 144 0.69 5.56 8.26
N MET A 145 1.20 4.33 8.34
CA MET A 145 0.43 3.09 8.14
C MET A 145 0.08 2.39 9.45
N TYR A 146 1.00 2.39 10.41
CA TYR A 146 0.84 1.72 11.71
C TYR A 146 1.66 2.39 12.80
N LYS A 147 1.27 2.22 14.07
CA LYS A 147 2.15 2.57 15.18
C LYS A 147 3.07 1.37 15.44
N LYS A 148 4.39 1.55 15.28
CA LYS A 148 5.42 0.54 15.55
C LYS A 148 5.22 -0.04 16.96
N GLY A 149 5.22 -1.37 17.08
CA GLY A 149 5.10 -2.09 18.36
C GLY A 149 3.68 -2.42 18.85
N ASP A 150 2.62 -2.07 18.11
CA ASP A 150 1.24 -2.41 18.49
C ASP A 150 0.83 -3.81 17.98
N VAL A 151 1.42 -4.86 18.57
CA VAL A 151 1.17 -6.27 18.22
C VAL A 151 -0.32 -6.63 18.35
N LYS A 152 -1.04 -6.04 19.31
CA LYS A 152 -2.48 -6.24 19.48
C LYS A 152 -3.30 -5.75 18.29
N LYS A 153 -2.95 -4.58 17.73
CA LYS A 153 -3.59 -4.11 16.50
C LYS A 153 -3.24 -4.96 15.29
N LEU A 154 -2.00 -5.46 15.21
CA LEU A 154 -1.60 -6.38 14.15
C LEU A 154 -2.46 -7.66 14.19
N GLU A 155 -2.56 -8.29 15.35
CA GLU A 155 -3.38 -9.49 15.56
C GLU A 155 -4.86 -9.24 15.23
N LYS A 156 -5.43 -8.12 15.69
CA LYS A 156 -6.80 -7.73 15.33
C LYS A 156 -6.98 -7.53 13.83
N ALA A 157 -5.99 -6.95 13.15
CA ALA A 157 -6.01 -6.76 11.70
C ALA A 157 -5.93 -8.10 10.96
N PHE A 158 -5.10 -9.02 11.45
CA PHE A 158 -4.98 -10.38 10.93
C PHE A 158 -6.34 -11.11 10.99
N TYR A 159 -6.96 -11.23 12.16
CA TYR A 159 -8.25 -11.93 12.30
C TYR A 159 -9.38 -11.28 11.49
N LYS A 160 -9.39 -9.94 11.38
CA LYS A 160 -10.34 -9.23 10.52
C LYS A 160 -10.10 -9.53 9.04
N GLY A 161 -8.83 -9.65 8.64
CA GLY A 161 -8.42 -9.98 7.28
C GLY A 161 -8.79 -11.40 6.90
N THR A 162 -8.43 -12.39 7.72
CA THR A 162 -8.72 -13.81 7.49
C THR A 162 -10.21 -14.14 7.58
N GLY A 163 -11.00 -13.35 8.33
CA GLY A 163 -12.46 -13.44 8.29
C GLY A 163 -13.08 -12.95 6.98
N ARG A 164 -12.41 -12.05 6.25
CA ARG A 164 -12.90 -11.46 4.99
C ARG A 164 -12.34 -12.12 3.73
N PHE A 165 -11.09 -12.58 3.79
CA PHE A 165 -10.37 -13.15 2.66
C PHE A 165 -10.11 -14.63 2.91
N LYS A 166 -10.54 -15.47 1.96
CA LYS A 166 -10.33 -16.93 1.97
C LYS A 166 -9.32 -17.32 0.89
N ASP A 167 -8.92 -18.60 0.91
CA ASP A 167 -8.10 -19.24 -0.12
C ASP A 167 -6.76 -18.52 -0.33
N GLU A 168 -6.35 -18.31 -1.58
CA GLU A 168 -5.07 -17.69 -1.97
C GLU A 168 -4.81 -16.32 -1.30
N LYS A 169 -5.85 -15.50 -1.16
CA LYS A 169 -5.74 -14.18 -0.49
C LYS A 169 -5.57 -14.34 1.03
N GLY A 170 -6.15 -15.37 1.61
CA GLY A 170 -5.93 -15.76 3.00
C GLY A 170 -4.52 -16.30 3.22
N THR A 171 -3.98 -17.08 2.26
CA THR A 171 -2.65 -17.70 2.33
C THR A 171 -1.56 -16.68 2.66
N LEU A 172 -1.54 -15.55 1.96
CA LEU A 172 -0.55 -14.49 2.21
C LEU A 172 -0.67 -13.90 3.62
N LEU A 173 -1.88 -13.78 4.17
CA LEU A 173 -2.10 -13.26 5.51
C LEU A 173 -1.61 -14.24 6.58
N TYR A 174 -1.87 -15.55 6.43
CA TYR A 174 -1.34 -16.59 7.32
C TYR A 174 0.18 -16.69 7.23
N ALA A 175 0.74 -16.62 6.02
CA ALA A 175 2.19 -16.62 5.78
C ALA A 175 2.88 -15.41 6.43
N LEU A 176 2.30 -14.21 6.29
CA LEU A 176 2.84 -12.99 6.88
C LEU A 176 2.76 -13.01 8.41
N TYR A 177 1.62 -13.38 8.98
CA TYR A 177 1.44 -13.35 10.43
C TYR A 177 2.30 -14.42 11.12
N SER A 178 2.38 -15.63 10.57
CA SER A 178 3.30 -16.67 11.08
C SER A 178 4.76 -16.23 10.98
N TRP A 179 5.17 -15.53 9.92
CA TRP A 179 6.52 -14.97 9.80
C TRP A 179 6.83 -13.96 10.91
N VAL A 180 5.89 -13.06 11.22
CA VAL A 180 6.05 -12.10 12.34
C VAL A 180 6.22 -12.84 13.67
N LEU A 181 5.41 -13.86 13.94
CA LEU A 181 5.52 -14.66 15.16
C LEU A 181 6.87 -15.39 15.26
N VAL A 182 7.38 -15.94 14.15
CA VAL A 182 8.71 -16.56 14.12
C VAL A 182 9.81 -15.53 14.38
N ALA A 183 9.71 -14.33 13.80
CA ALA A 183 10.66 -13.24 14.03
C ALA A 183 10.66 -12.73 15.48
N GLU A 184 9.51 -12.78 16.16
CA GLU A 184 9.36 -12.49 17.60
C GLU A 184 9.73 -13.67 18.52
N ASN A 185 10.23 -14.78 17.96
CA ASN A 185 10.55 -16.02 18.69
C ASN A 185 9.33 -16.70 19.37
N ARG A 186 8.12 -16.44 18.89
CA ARG A 186 6.84 -17.01 19.36
C ARG A 186 6.43 -18.23 18.52
N ILE A 187 7.29 -19.26 18.55
CA ILE A 187 7.20 -20.42 17.64
C ILE A 187 5.93 -21.26 17.85
N SER A 188 5.51 -21.47 19.10
CA SER A 188 4.29 -22.24 19.42
C SER A 188 3.04 -21.61 18.81
N GLU A 189 2.93 -20.29 18.87
CA GLU A 189 1.82 -19.54 18.29
C GLU A 189 1.88 -19.57 16.76
N ALA A 190 3.08 -19.46 16.17
CA ALA A 190 3.25 -19.59 14.72
C ALA A 190 2.77 -20.95 14.19
N VAL A 191 3.06 -22.04 14.92
CA VAL A 191 2.59 -23.39 14.59
C VAL A 191 1.05 -23.47 14.62
N ALA A 192 0.42 -22.89 15.65
CA ALA A 192 -1.05 -22.89 15.77
C ALA A 192 -1.71 -22.13 14.61
N ILE A 193 -1.18 -20.96 14.25
CA ILE A 193 -1.67 -20.14 13.13
C ILE A 193 -1.50 -20.86 11.78
N LEU A 194 -0.38 -21.56 11.57
CA LEU A 194 -0.16 -22.33 10.35
C LEU A 194 -1.06 -23.56 10.27
N ASP A 195 -1.39 -24.20 11.40
CA ASP A 195 -2.37 -25.30 11.45
C ASP A 195 -3.77 -24.82 11.05
N GLU A 196 -4.16 -23.63 11.47
CA GLU A 196 -5.41 -23.00 11.02
C GLU A 196 -5.35 -22.64 9.54
N GLY A 197 -4.26 -22.01 9.09
CA GLY A 197 -4.06 -21.56 7.71
C GLY A 197 -4.09 -22.71 6.71
N ARG A 198 -3.40 -23.82 6.98
CA ARG A 198 -3.39 -24.99 6.08
C ARG A 198 -4.79 -25.61 5.90
N LYS A 199 -5.61 -25.63 6.96
CA LYS A 199 -6.99 -26.15 6.91
C LYS A 199 -7.94 -25.26 6.12
N LYS A 200 -7.68 -23.95 6.08
CA LYS A 200 -8.56 -22.96 5.46
C LYS A 200 -8.16 -22.57 4.04
N CYS A 201 -6.88 -22.67 3.70
CA CYS A 201 -6.33 -22.14 2.45
C CYS A 201 -5.72 -23.21 1.53
N GLU A 202 -5.63 -24.47 1.98
CA GLU A 202 -5.12 -25.62 1.22
C GLU A 202 -3.77 -25.36 0.48
N SER A 203 -2.94 -24.48 1.04
CA SER A 203 -1.67 -24.09 0.42
C SER A 203 -0.52 -25.01 0.85
N GLU A 204 0.17 -25.58 -0.13
CA GLU A 204 1.37 -26.41 0.08
C GLU A 204 2.46 -25.65 0.85
N VAL A 205 2.60 -24.33 0.63
CA VAL A 205 3.61 -23.51 1.30
C VAL A 205 3.36 -23.43 2.81
N LEU A 206 2.10 -23.21 3.21
CA LEU A 206 1.74 -23.18 4.63
C LEU A 206 1.93 -24.56 5.29
N GLN A 207 1.63 -25.64 4.56
CA GLN A 207 1.83 -27.00 5.05
C GLN A 207 3.32 -27.32 5.26
N GLN A 208 4.18 -27.00 4.30
CA GLN A 208 5.64 -27.19 4.43
C GLN A 208 6.22 -26.36 5.57
N ASN A 209 5.78 -25.10 5.72
CA ASN A 209 6.21 -24.25 6.81
C ASN A 209 5.73 -24.74 8.17
N TRP A 210 4.51 -25.27 8.27
CA TRP A 210 4.01 -25.93 9.48
C TRP A 210 4.88 -27.13 9.85
N ASP A 211 5.17 -28.02 8.88
CA ASP A 211 6.04 -29.18 9.10
C ASP A 211 7.43 -28.77 9.57
N HIS A 212 7.99 -27.67 9.03
CA HIS A 212 9.28 -27.16 9.47
C HIS A 212 9.26 -26.65 10.91
N LEU A 213 8.24 -25.88 11.30
CA LEU A 213 8.15 -25.33 12.66
C LEU A 213 7.86 -26.39 13.73
N VAL A 214 6.96 -27.34 13.45
CA VAL A 214 6.66 -28.45 14.39
C VAL A 214 7.89 -29.31 14.65
N ASN A 215 8.71 -29.55 13.62
CA ASN A 215 9.95 -30.32 13.74
C ASN A 215 11.15 -29.49 14.27
N GLY A 216 10.94 -28.27 14.77
CA GLY A 216 12.00 -27.40 15.30
C GLY A 216 12.97 -26.86 14.24
N ARG A 217 12.64 -26.98 12.94
CA ARG A 217 13.49 -26.56 11.81
C ARG A 217 13.22 -25.10 11.43
N THR A 218 13.32 -24.18 12.40
CA THR A 218 13.06 -22.75 12.19
C THR A 218 13.90 -22.13 11.06
N LYS A 219 15.14 -22.60 10.86
CA LYS A 219 16.02 -22.14 9.77
C LYS A 219 15.53 -22.47 8.35
N ARG A 220 14.57 -23.40 8.21
CA ARG A 220 13.98 -23.79 6.91
C ARG A 220 12.65 -23.10 6.63
N PHE A 221 12.13 -22.33 7.58
CA PHE A 221 10.92 -21.55 7.39
C PHE A 221 11.16 -20.47 6.33
N SER A 222 10.43 -20.54 5.22
CA SER A 222 10.51 -19.56 4.13
C SER A 222 9.20 -19.52 3.37
N ASN A 223 8.78 -18.32 2.99
CA ASN A 223 7.58 -18.09 2.19
C ASN A 223 7.93 -17.76 0.72
N ALA A 224 9.18 -17.98 0.30
CA ALA A 224 9.68 -17.72 -1.05
C ALA A 224 8.83 -18.36 -2.17
N ALA A 225 8.20 -19.50 -1.90
CA ALA A 225 7.34 -20.21 -2.85
C ALA A 225 6.04 -19.45 -3.20
N LEU A 226 5.66 -18.42 -2.42
CA LEU A 226 4.56 -17.50 -2.77
C LEU A 226 4.95 -16.49 -3.86
N GLY A 227 6.23 -16.46 -4.27
CA GLY A 227 6.71 -15.68 -5.40
C GLY A 227 6.60 -14.17 -5.22
N GLU A 228 6.25 -13.48 -6.29
CA GLU A 228 6.26 -12.01 -6.39
C GLU A 228 5.42 -11.32 -5.30
N GLN A 229 4.30 -11.91 -4.89
CA GLN A 229 3.45 -11.33 -3.84
C GLN A 229 4.16 -11.27 -2.48
N TRP A 230 5.03 -12.25 -2.19
CA TRP A 230 5.82 -12.26 -0.97
C TRP A 230 7.05 -11.35 -1.08
N TYR A 231 7.74 -11.38 -2.22
CA TYR A 231 8.90 -10.51 -2.45
C TYR A 231 8.55 -9.02 -2.46
N ALA A 232 7.31 -8.67 -2.85
CA ALA A 232 6.81 -7.31 -2.75
C ALA A 232 6.77 -6.77 -1.31
N LEU A 233 6.80 -7.64 -0.29
CA LEU A 233 6.84 -7.23 1.13
C LEU A 233 8.26 -6.91 1.62
N TYR A 234 9.29 -7.16 0.80
CA TYR A 234 10.71 -6.98 1.13
C TYR A 234 11.18 -7.75 2.38
N LEU A 235 10.50 -8.84 2.74
CA LEU A 235 10.84 -9.70 3.89
C LEU A 235 11.89 -10.77 3.54
N GLU A 236 11.89 -11.23 2.29
CA GLU A 236 12.87 -12.16 1.72
C GLU A 236 13.32 -11.63 0.35
N ASN A 237 14.54 -11.96 -0.06
CA ASN A 237 15.05 -11.55 -1.38
C ASN A 237 14.67 -12.58 -2.45
N PRO A 238 14.27 -12.15 -3.66
CA PRO A 238 14.05 -13.08 -4.76
C PRO A 238 15.36 -13.81 -5.11
N PRO A 239 15.29 -15.08 -5.54
CA PRO A 239 16.46 -15.79 -6.03
C PRO A 239 17.07 -14.99 -7.19
N GLN A 240 18.39 -14.77 -7.15
CA GLN A 240 19.07 -14.11 -8.25
C GLN A 240 18.80 -14.88 -9.54
N GLN A 241 18.08 -14.25 -10.49
CA GLN A 241 17.93 -14.80 -11.83
C GLN A 241 19.32 -14.93 -12.42
N LYS A 242 19.85 -16.15 -12.44
CA LYS A 242 21.03 -16.48 -13.23
C LYS A 242 20.62 -16.21 -14.68
N MET A 243 21.03 -15.07 -15.24
CA MET A 243 20.91 -14.82 -16.67
C MET A 243 21.57 -16.03 -17.33
N LYS A 244 20.76 -16.90 -17.96
CA LYS A 244 21.30 -17.96 -18.81
C LYS A 244 22.10 -17.21 -19.87
N ALA A 245 23.42 -17.29 -19.79
CA ALA A 245 24.29 -16.81 -20.85
C ALA A 245 23.74 -17.42 -22.13
N GLN A 246 23.20 -16.56 -22.99
CA GLN A 246 22.67 -16.97 -24.28
C GLN A 246 23.83 -17.64 -24.99
N THR A 247 23.73 -18.96 -25.16
CA THR A 247 24.77 -19.78 -25.78
C THR A 247 25.18 -19.08 -27.06
N ALA A 248 26.44 -18.65 -27.14
CA ALA A 248 26.95 -17.94 -28.30
C ALA A 248 26.62 -18.75 -29.56
N PHE A 249 25.71 -18.23 -30.37
CA PHE A 249 25.33 -18.84 -31.64
C PHE A 249 26.53 -18.65 -32.59
N GLY A 250 27.41 -19.65 -32.59
CA GLY A 250 28.70 -19.58 -33.26
C GLY A 250 29.51 -20.84 -32.98
N GLY A 251 28.91 -22.00 -33.24
CA GLY A 251 29.66 -23.25 -33.35
C GLY A 251 30.79 -23.06 -34.37
N LYS A 252 32.02 -23.34 -33.96
CA LYS A 252 33.20 -23.32 -34.82
C LYS A 252 32.90 -24.10 -36.10
N ILE A 253 32.89 -23.43 -37.25
CA ILE A 253 32.99 -24.11 -38.55
C ILE A 253 34.37 -24.77 -38.56
N SER A 254 34.39 -26.09 -38.38
CA SER A 254 35.58 -26.92 -38.56
C SER A 254 35.97 -26.87 -40.04
N ARG A 255 36.99 -26.08 -40.38
CA ARG A 255 37.74 -26.24 -41.64
C ARG A 255 38.64 -27.47 -41.53
N GLY A 256 38.12 -28.61 -41.95
CA GLY A 256 38.89 -29.78 -42.39
C GLY A 256 38.10 -30.37 -43.55
N GLY A 257 38.54 -30.29 -44.80
CA GLY A 257 39.78 -30.86 -45.29
C GLY A 257 39.39 -32.09 -46.11
N PHE A 258 38.86 -31.88 -47.31
CA PHE A 258 38.75 -32.94 -48.31
C PHE A 258 39.91 -32.75 -49.29
N ARG A 259 40.89 -33.66 -49.16
CA ARG A 259 41.73 -34.11 -50.27
C ARG A 259 40.98 -35.16 -51.05
#